data_AF-A0A2E4BX55-F1
#
_entry.id   AF-A0A2E4BX55-F1
#
_cell.length_a   1.000
_cell.length_b   1.000
_cell.length_c   1.000
_cell.angle_alpha   90.00
_cell.angle_beta   90.00
_cell.angle_gamma   90.00
#
_symmetry.space_group_name_H-M   'P 1'
#
loop_
_entity.id
_entity.type
_entity.pdbx_description
1 polymer ?
#
loop_
_entity_poly.entity_id
_entity_poly.type
_entity_poly.pdbx_seq_one_letter_code
_entity_poly.pdbx_strand_id
1 'polypeptide(L)' 'MQRVEYDHQRPLERLLPELVNELGLSETAAKLDVSKATLGYWLLKLGIDVRRVALAPGETLEIKRISS' A
#
# COMPACT_ATOMS: atom_id res chain seq x y z
N MET A 1 -5.60 10.41 -7.46
CA MET A 1 -6.44 9.21 -7.23
C MET A 1 -7.03 8.72 -8.54
N GLN A 2 -7.99 9.44 -9.15
CA GLN A 2 -8.63 9.03 -10.42
C GLN A 2 -7.67 8.66 -11.56
N ARG A 3 -6.61 9.46 -11.81
CA ARG A 3 -5.57 9.13 -12.80
C ARG A 3 -5.02 7.71 -12.59
N VAL A 4 -4.60 7.41 -11.35
CA VAL A 4 -3.98 6.13 -11.00
C VAL A 4 -4.98 4.98 -11.14
N GLU A 5 -6.23 5.16 -10.75
CA GLU A 5 -7.27 4.14 -10.93
C GLU A 5 -7.54 3.84 -12.39
N TYR A 6 -7.56 4.88 -13.24
CA TYR A 6 -7.71 4.75 -14.67
C TYR A 6 -6.51 4.05 -15.31
N ASP A 7 -5.28 4.48 -15.00
CA ASP A 7 -4.07 3.91 -15.60
C ASP A 7 -3.88 2.42 -15.23
N HIS A 8 -4.30 2.04 -14.02
CA HIS A 8 -4.17 0.67 -13.52
C HIS A 8 -5.44 -0.17 -13.68
N GLN A 9 -6.58 0.42 -14.06
CA GLN A 9 -7.90 -0.23 -14.16
C GLN A 9 -8.29 -0.99 -12.88
N ARG A 10 -7.91 -0.46 -11.71
CA ARG A 10 -8.10 -1.09 -10.40
C ARG A 10 -8.41 -0.04 -9.33
N PRO A 11 -9.28 -0.35 -8.35
CA PRO A 11 -9.53 0.55 -7.22
C PRO A 11 -8.28 0.66 -6.33
N LEU A 12 -8.06 1.84 -5.76
CA LEU A 12 -6.88 2.11 -4.92
C LEU A 12 -6.84 1.24 -3.66
N GLU A 13 -7.99 0.87 -3.10
CA GLU A 13 -8.10 0.01 -1.91
C GLU A 13 -7.50 -1.38 -2.10
N ARG A 14 -7.39 -1.84 -3.36
CA ARG A 14 -6.67 -3.08 -3.69
C ARG A 14 -5.26 -2.82 -4.21
N LEU A 15 -5.11 -1.83 -5.08
CA LEU A 15 -3.84 -1.54 -5.73
C LEU A 15 -2.77 -1.09 -4.73
N LEU A 16 -3.09 -0.16 -3.84
CA LEU A 16 -2.09 0.47 -2.95
C LEU A 16 -1.50 -0.51 -1.92
N PRO A 17 -2.29 -1.35 -1.21
CA PRO A 17 -1.71 -2.32 -0.28
C PRO A 17 -0.74 -3.29 -0.97
N GLU A 18 -1.06 -3.75 -2.17
CA GLU A 18 -0.20 -4.64 -2.94
C GLU A 18 1.12 -3.96 -3.32
N LEU A 19 1.06 -2.78 -3.93
CA LEU A 19 2.27 -2.03 -4.31
C LEU A 19 3.14 -1.68 -3.10
N VAL A 20 2.53 -1.27 -1.98
CA VAL A 20 3.27 -0.93 -0.76
C VAL A 20 3.90 -2.17 -0.13
N ASN A 21 3.26 -3.34 -0.20
CA ASN A 21 3.85 -4.60 0.28
C ASN A 21 5.04 -5.05 -0.59
N GLU A 22 4.94 -4.88 -1.91
CA GLU A 22 5.99 -5.29 -2.85
C GLU A 22 7.17 -4.33 -2.88
N LEU A 23 6.91 -3.02 -2.86
CA LEU A 23 7.91 -1.98 -3.14
C LEU A 23 8.23 -1.11 -1.92
N GLY A 24 7.36 -1.11 -0.91
CA GLY A 24 7.40 -0.14 0.17
C GLY A 24 6.85 1.23 -0.21
N LEU A 25 6.64 2.06 0.80
CA LEU A 25 6.02 3.39 0.69
C LEU A 25 6.75 4.36 -0.26
N SER A 26 8.08 4.39 -0.18
CA SER A 26 8.89 5.35 -0.94
C SER A 26 8.85 5.06 -2.43
N GLU A 27 9.12 3.81 -2.81
CA GLU A 27 9.17 3.38 -4.20
C GLU A 27 7.78 3.36 -4.82
N THR A 28 6.73 3.03 -4.04
CA THR A 28 5.34 3.15 -4.52
C THR A 28 5.01 4.60 -4.90
N ALA A 29 5.39 5.58 -4.08
CA ALA A 29 5.14 6.98 -4.39
C ALA A 29 5.86 7.42 -5.68
N ALA A 30 7.11 7.00 -5.85
CA ALA A 30 7.88 7.25 -7.08
C ALA A 30 7.23 6.58 -8.30
N LYS A 31 6.85 5.30 -8.20
CA LYS A 31 6.20 4.53 -9.28
C LYS A 31 4.88 5.14 -9.74
N LEU A 32 4.09 5.66 -8.81
CA LEU A 32 2.81 6.30 -9.09
C LEU A 32 2.93 7.77 -9.48
N ASP A 33 4.16 8.31 -9.53
CA ASP A 33 4.47 9.70 -9.83
C ASP A 33 3.68 10.66 -8.92
N VAL A 34 3.81 10.46 -7.60
CA VAL A 34 3.21 11.29 -6.55
C VAL A 34 4.17 11.50 -5.38
N SER A 35 3.95 12.56 -4.60
CA SER A 35 4.74 12.77 -3.39
C SER A 35 4.43 11.71 -2.31
N LYS A 36 5.39 11.41 -1.42
CA LYS A 36 5.15 10.52 -0.27
C LYS A 36 4.03 11.03 0.64
N ALA A 37 3.89 12.35 0.78
CA ALA A 37 2.80 12.96 1.55
C ALA A 37 1.44 12.71 0.89
N THR A 38 1.37 12.82 -0.44
CA THR A 38 0.16 12.49 -1.21
C THR A 38 -0.23 11.03 -1.05
N LEU A 39 0.73 10.11 -1.17
CA LEU A 39 0.47 8.68 -0.96
C LEU A 39 0.01 8.42 0.49
N GLY A 40 0.68 9.00 1.48
CA GLY A 40 0.28 8.89 2.89
C GLY A 40 -1.14 9.38 3.15
N TYR A 41 -1.53 10.51 2.55
CA TYR A 41 -2.90 11.02 2.62
C TYR A 41 -3.91 10.05 1.99
N TRP A 42 -3.59 9.40 0.87
CA TRP A 42 -4.48 8.41 0.25
C TRP A 42 -4.68 7.18 1.13
N LEU A 43 -3.60 6.63 1.71
CA LEU A 43 -3.69 5.50 2.63
C LEU A 43 -4.57 5.83 3.83
N LEU A 44 -4.38 7.02 4.43
CA LEU A 44 -5.22 7.51 5.52
C LEU A 44 -6.69 7.62 5.09
N LYS A 45 -6.97 8.26 3.94
CA LYS A 45 -8.32 8.49 3.44
C LYS A 45 -9.06 7.18 3.13
N LEU A 46 -8.34 6.15 2.68
CA LEU A 46 -8.87 4.84 2.32
C LEU A 46 -8.90 3.86 3.51
N GLY A 47 -8.49 4.29 4.71
CA GLY A 47 -8.44 3.43 5.90
C GLY A 47 -7.42 2.29 5.79
N ILE A 48 -6.37 2.47 4.99
CA ILE A 48 -5.30 1.48 4.80
C ILE A 48 -4.21 1.71 5.84
N ASP A 49 -4.05 0.76 6.75
CA ASP A 49 -3.00 0.77 7.78
C ASP A 49 -1.76 0.02 7.29
N VAL A 50 -0.61 0.69 7.25
CA VAL A 50 0.67 0.10 6.83
C VAL A 50 1.52 -0.17 8.05
N ARG A 51 1.79 -1.45 8.33
CA ARG A 51 2.65 -1.89 9.43
C ARG A 51 3.95 -2.44 8.89
N ARG A 52 5.07 -1.97 9.45
CA ARG A 52 6.39 -2.54 9.17
C ARG A 52 6.72 -3.55 10.26
N VAL A 53 7.09 -4.76 9.84
CA VAL A 53 7.50 -5.84 10.73
C VAL A 53 8.92 -6.23 10.35
N ALA A 54 9.82 -6.24 11.34
CA ALA A 54 11.15 -6.81 11.17
C ALA A 54 11.07 -8.30 11.52
N LEU A 55 11.61 -9.14 10.63
CA LEU A 55 11.66 -10.59 10.80
C LEU A 55 13.12 -11.03 10.84
N ALA A 56 13.46 -11.91 11.78
CA ALA A 56 14.72 -12.63 11.79
C ALA A 56 14.77 -13.67 10.65
N PRO A 57 15.97 -14.15 10.27
CA PRO A 57 16.09 -15.20 9.26
C PRO A 57 15.26 -16.44 9.60
N GLY A 58 14.40 -16.87 8.69
CA GLY A 58 13.51 -18.03 8.88
C GLY A 58 12.16 -17.72 9.51
N GLU A 59 11.91 -16.48 9.96
CA GLU A 59 10.58 -16.07 10.43
C GLU A 59 9.66 -15.71 9.26
N THR A 60 8.36 -16.00 9.43
CA THR A 60 7.32 -15.68 8.44
C THR A 60 6.19 -14.87 9.09
N LEU A 61 5.63 -13.91 8.35
CA LEU A 61 4.45 -13.15 8.76
C LEU A 61 3.20 -13.71 8.08
N GLU A 62 2.18 -14.08 8.86
CA GLU A 62 0.87 -14.47 8.35
C GLU A 62 -0.17 -13.38 8.65
N ILE A 63 -0.92 -12.96 7.64
CA ILE A 63 -2.00 -11.95 7.78
C ILE A 63 -3.34 -12.66 7.77
N LYS A 64 -4.08 -12.60 8.88
CA LYS A 64 -5.45 -13.12 9.00
C LYS A 64 -6.46 -11.98 8.98
N ARG A 65 -7.49 -12.11 8.12
CA ARG A 65 -8.67 -11.26 8.23
C ARG A 65 -9.56 -11.80 9.34
N ILE A 66 -9.78 -10.99 10.36
CA ILE A 66 -10.81 -11.26 11.36
C ILE A 66 -12.12 -10.76 10.75
N SER A 67 -12.90 -11.67 10.17
CA SER A 67 -14.27 -11.35 9.77
C SER A 67 -15.06 -11.07 11.04
N SER A 68 -15.62 -9.87 11.17
CA SER A 68 -16.70 -9.57 12.12
C SER A 68 -18.02 -9.57 11.40
#